data_AF-V4W8G1-F1
#
_entry.id   AF-V4W8G1-F1
#
_cell.length_a   1.000
_cell.length_b   1.000
_cell.length_c   1.000
_cell.angle_alpha   90.00
_cell.angle_beta   90.00
_cell.angle_gamma   90.00
#
_symmetry.space_group_name_H-M   'P 1'
#
loop_
_entity.id
_entity.type
_entity.pdbx_description
1 polymer ?
#
loop_
_entity_poly.entity_id
_entity_poly.type
_entity_poly.pdbx_seq_one_letter_code
_entity_poly.pdbx_strand_id
1 'polypeptide(L)'
;MKSIKTWRLLKRNSFSDGVKFGVKMKQLQFMAIMCTVMLFVVYRTTYYQYKQTEMEAKFSPFDISKGSRFFSGRLKSLPRGIVQARSDLELRPLWSTSSSRKKFGVYSNRNLLAIPAGIKQKDNVDAIVRKFLPENFTVILFHYDGDVNAWRGLDWSNKAIHIAAQNQTKWWFAKRFLHPDVVSNYDYIFLWDEDLGVENFDPRRYLEIVKSEGFEISQPALDPNSTEIHHKFTIRARTKKFHRRVYDLRGSVKCTNTSEGPPCTGFVEGMAPVFSRSAWYCAWHLIQNDLVHGWGMDMKLGYCAQVRLLRCVLDKVYQLLIFFRCTFFFFFSFFESLGISFICYFL
;
A
#
# COMPACT_ATOMS: atom_id res chain seq x y z
N MET A 1 -68.02 42.10 -47.71
CA MET A 1 -68.09 42.27 -46.24
C MET A 1 -68.29 40.89 -45.63
N LYS A 2 -67.24 40.29 -45.04
CA LYS A 2 -66.99 40.17 -43.56
C LYS A 2 -68.18 39.54 -42.83
N SER A 3 -68.13 38.45 -42.05
CA SER A 3 -67.16 37.40 -41.62
C SER A 3 -68.04 36.41 -40.82
N ILE A 4 -68.33 35.13 -41.15
CA ILE A 4 -67.53 33.88 -41.16
C ILE A 4 -66.74 33.68 -39.85
N LYS A 5 -66.81 32.58 -39.08
CA LYS A 5 -67.65 31.34 -39.03
C LYS A 5 -67.11 30.42 -37.91
N THR A 6 -67.99 29.62 -37.26
CA THR A 6 -67.90 28.17 -36.88
C THR A 6 -66.65 27.56 -36.19
N TRP A 7 -66.65 26.46 -35.41
CA TRP A 7 -67.60 25.49 -34.84
C TRP A 7 -66.85 24.60 -33.81
N ARG A 8 -67.58 24.05 -32.83
CA ARG A 8 -67.46 22.78 -32.07
C ARG A 8 -66.11 22.04 -31.93
N LEU A 9 -65.83 21.59 -30.70
CA LEU A 9 -65.19 20.29 -30.45
C LEU A 9 -65.67 19.66 -29.12
N LEU A 10 -66.21 18.45 -29.22
CA LEU A 10 -66.50 17.50 -28.14
C LEU A 10 -65.20 17.05 -27.45
N LYS A 11 -65.23 16.82 -26.13
CA LYS A 11 -64.51 15.67 -25.53
C LYS A 11 -65.11 15.18 -24.21
N ARG A 12 -66.03 14.22 -24.36
CA ARG A 12 -66.14 12.90 -23.69
C ARG A 12 -65.75 12.76 -22.21
N ASN A 13 -66.79 12.47 -21.41
CA ASN A 13 -66.86 11.84 -20.08
C ASN A 13 -65.85 10.70 -19.84
N SER A 14 -65.48 10.48 -18.56
CA SER A 14 -65.97 9.30 -17.79
C SER A 14 -65.44 9.27 -16.35
N PHE A 15 -66.37 9.01 -15.43
CA PHE A 15 -66.27 8.66 -14.01
C PHE A 15 -65.19 7.62 -13.67
N SER A 16 -64.62 7.71 -12.46
CA SER A 16 -64.66 6.60 -11.49
C SER A 16 -64.25 7.08 -10.10
N ASP A 17 -65.12 6.78 -9.14
CA ASP A 17 -64.94 6.86 -7.70
C ASP A 17 -63.70 6.10 -7.19
N GLY A 18 -63.20 6.53 -6.03
CA GLY A 18 -62.11 5.85 -5.32
C GLY A 18 -61.63 6.62 -4.09
N VAL A 19 -62.40 6.53 -3.01
CA VAL A 19 -62.18 6.96 -1.62
C VAL A 19 -60.70 7.15 -1.22
N LYS A 20 -60.35 8.36 -0.76
CA LYS A 20 -59.08 8.66 -0.07
C LYS A 20 -59.16 8.24 1.40
N PHE A 21 -58.49 7.16 1.79
CA PHE A 21 -58.10 6.93 3.19
C PHE A 21 -56.67 7.48 3.40
N GLY A 22 -56.60 8.74 3.83
CA GLY A 22 -55.33 9.40 4.17
C GLY A 22 -55.07 9.37 5.67
N VAL A 23 -54.11 8.56 6.12
CA VAL A 23 -53.57 8.66 7.49
C VAL A 23 -52.65 9.88 7.55
N LYS A 24 -53.16 11.01 8.05
CA LYS A 24 -52.35 12.21 8.34
C LYS A 24 -51.49 11.97 9.59
N MET A 25 -50.32 11.35 9.43
CA MET A 25 -49.25 11.45 10.43
C MET A 25 -48.61 12.84 10.34
N LYS A 26 -48.37 13.49 11.48
CA LYS A 26 -47.64 14.77 11.49
C LYS A 26 -46.26 14.52 10.87
N GLN A 27 -45.85 15.32 9.89
CA GLN A 27 -44.62 15.17 9.10
C GLN A 27 -43.36 14.92 9.97
N LEU A 28 -43.32 15.51 11.17
CA LEU A 28 -42.26 15.28 12.16
C LEU A 28 -42.23 13.85 12.73
N GLN A 29 -43.40 13.24 12.97
CA GLN A 29 -43.53 11.88 13.48
C GLN A 29 -43.12 10.86 12.42
N PHE A 30 -43.47 11.10 11.14
CA PHE A 30 -43.02 10.26 10.04
C PHE A 30 -41.49 10.35 9.85
N MET A 31 -40.92 11.57 9.91
CA MET A 31 -39.46 11.75 9.86
C MET A 31 -38.74 11.08 11.03
N ALA A 32 -39.27 11.18 12.25
CA ALA A 32 -38.69 10.51 13.41
C ALA A 32 -38.72 8.98 13.29
N ILE A 33 -39.81 8.41 12.75
CA ILE A 33 -39.93 6.98 12.48
C ILE A 33 -38.96 6.55 11.38
N MET A 34 -38.83 7.31 10.30
CA MET A 34 -37.88 6.99 9.23
C MET A 34 -36.42 7.09 9.72
N CYS A 35 -36.08 8.10 10.53
CA CYS A 35 -34.75 8.21 11.13
C CYS A 35 -34.44 7.06 12.09
N THR A 36 -35.40 6.64 12.91
CA THR A 36 -35.19 5.50 13.84
C THR A 36 -35.05 4.19 13.10
N VAL A 37 -35.85 3.95 12.05
CA VAL A 37 -35.69 2.77 11.19
C VAL A 37 -34.33 2.80 10.48
N MET A 38 -33.90 3.96 9.98
CA MET A 38 -32.59 4.09 9.33
C MET A 38 -31.44 3.83 10.30
N LEU A 39 -31.49 4.39 11.52
CA LEU A 39 -30.49 4.13 12.56
C LEU A 39 -30.47 2.65 12.97
N PHE A 40 -31.63 2.00 13.03
CA PHE A 40 -31.72 0.57 13.31
C PHE A 40 -31.08 -0.27 12.19
N VAL A 41 -31.34 0.06 10.92
CA VAL A 41 -30.71 -0.62 9.78
C VAL A 41 -29.20 -0.40 9.77
N VAL A 42 -28.72 0.83 10.03
CA VAL A 42 -27.29 1.14 10.14
C VAL A 42 -26.65 0.38 11.30
N TYR A 43 -27.28 0.34 12.48
CA TYR A 43 -26.81 -0.42 13.63
C TYR A 43 -26.73 -1.93 13.34
N ARG A 44 -27.78 -2.51 12.74
CA ARG A 44 -27.79 -3.95 12.40
C ARG A 44 -26.74 -4.27 11.36
N THR A 45 -26.63 -3.48 10.30
CA THR A 45 -25.62 -3.70 9.25
C THR A 45 -24.20 -3.54 9.79
N THR A 46 -23.91 -2.52 10.60
CA THR A 46 -22.61 -2.36 11.27
C THR A 46 -22.30 -3.50 12.24
N TYR A 47 -23.29 -3.99 13.00
CA TYR A 47 -23.12 -5.13 13.89
C TYR A 47 -22.80 -6.43 13.12
N TYR A 48 -23.53 -6.71 12.04
CA TYR A 48 -23.23 -7.87 11.18
C TYR A 48 -21.88 -7.73 10.48
N GLN A 49 -21.51 -6.53 10.03
CA GLN A 49 -20.19 -6.27 9.44
C GLN A 49 -19.06 -6.43 10.46
N TYR A 50 -19.26 -6.00 11.71
CA TYR A 50 -18.29 -6.21 12.79
C TYR A 50 -18.07 -7.70 13.05
N LYS A 51 -19.15 -8.47 13.21
CA LYS A 51 -19.12 -9.93 13.35
C LYS A 51 -18.42 -10.61 12.17
N GLN A 52 -18.73 -10.19 10.94
CA GLN A 52 -18.11 -10.74 9.74
C GLN A 52 -16.62 -10.38 9.65
N THR A 53 -16.23 -9.16 10.03
CA THR A 53 -14.82 -8.73 10.05
C THR A 53 -14.03 -9.48 11.13
N GLU A 54 -14.65 -9.77 12.28
CA GLU A 54 -14.06 -10.60 13.35
C GLU A 54 -13.86 -12.05 12.88
N MET A 55 -14.79 -12.59 12.09
CA MET A 55 -14.65 -13.93 11.49
C MET A 55 -13.64 -13.94 10.33
N GLU A 56 -13.63 -12.95 9.44
CA GLU A 56 -12.65 -12.83 8.36
C GLU A 56 -11.22 -12.65 8.91
N ALA A 57 -11.04 -11.92 10.03
CA ALA A 57 -9.76 -11.81 10.73
C ALA A 57 -9.32 -13.14 11.37
N LYS A 58 -10.26 -14.00 11.77
CA LYS A 58 -10.00 -15.33 12.33
C LYS A 58 -9.77 -16.41 11.25
N PHE A 59 -10.34 -16.26 10.06
CA PHE A 59 -10.29 -17.27 8.99
C PHE A 59 -9.37 -16.93 7.81
N SER A 60 -8.93 -15.68 7.62
CA SER A 60 -8.09 -15.26 6.48
C SER A 60 -6.88 -14.42 6.90
N PRO A 61 -5.74 -15.03 7.27
CA PRO A 61 -4.50 -14.30 7.41
C PRO A 61 -3.94 -14.01 6.01
N PHE A 62 -4.33 -12.86 5.43
CA PHE A 62 -3.77 -12.24 4.22
C PHE A 62 -3.47 -13.16 3.03
N ASP A 63 -4.35 -13.18 2.03
CA ASP A 63 -3.89 -13.49 0.66
C ASP A 63 -4.66 -12.76 -0.46
N ILE A 64 -3.91 -12.63 -1.54
CA ILE A 64 -3.96 -11.69 -2.66
C ILE A 64 -5.04 -12.06 -3.69
N SER A 65 -5.95 -11.14 -4.06
CA SER A 65 -6.95 -11.44 -5.11
C SER A 65 -7.47 -10.27 -5.96
N LYS A 66 -6.94 -9.04 -5.87
CA LYS A 66 -7.44 -7.93 -6.72
C LYS A 66 -6.56 -7.56 -7.92
N GLY A 67 -5.25 -7.84 -7.90
CA GLY A 67 -4.37 -7.62 -9.07
C GLY A 67 -4.58 -8.60 -10.23
N SER A 68 -5.05 -9.82 -9.94
CA SER A 68 -5.26 -10.88 -10.95
C SER A 68 -6.41 -10.60 -11.93
N ARG A 69 -7.39 -9.76 -11.57
CA ARG A 69 -8.59 -9.55 -12.39
C ARG A 69 -8.32 -8.77 -13.68
N PHE A 70 -7.35 -7.86 -13.70
CA PHE A 70 -7.00 -7.10 -14.91
C PHE A 70 -6.17 -7.92 -15.92
N PHE A 71 -5.34 -8.86 -15.45
CA PHE A 71 -4.55 -9.75 -16.33
C PHE A 71 -5.35 -10.91 -16.92
N SER A 72 -6.46 -11.27 -16.28
CA SER A 72 -7.29 -12.42 -16.70
C SER A 72 -7.90 -12.27 -18.10
N GLY A 73 -7.99 -11.05 -18.66
CA GLY A 73 -8.51 -10.82 -20.01
C GLY A 73 -7.59 -11.29 -21.14
N ARG A 74 -6.28 -11.08 -21.02
CA ARG A 74 -5.29 -11.37 -22.08
C ARG A 74 -4.71 -12.79 -22.00
N LEU A 75 -4.74 -13.42 -20.83
CA LEU A 75 -4.20 -14.77 -20.61
C LEU A 75 -5.27 -15.87 -20.78
N LYS A 76 -6.48 -15.54 -21.28
CA LYS A 76 -7.57 -16.50 -21.52
C LYS A 76 -7.21 -17.60 -22.52
N SER A 77 -6.19 -17.39 -23.36
CA SER A 77 -5.70 -18.38 -24.31
C SER A 77 -4.86 -19.48 -23.65
N LEU A 78 -4.36 -19.29 -22.43
CA LEU A 78 -3.57 -20.29 -21.73
C LEU A 78 -4.49 -21.28 -20.98
N PRO A 79 -4.22 -22.60 -21.04
CA PRO A 79 -4.93 -23.58 -20.26
C PRO A 79 -4.91 -23.28 -18.75
N ARG A 80 -6.04 -23.56 -18.07
CA ARG A 80 -6.14 -23.43 -16.61
C ARG A 80 -5.10 -24.34 -15.96
N GLY A 81 -4.34 -23.80 -15.01
CA GLY A 81 -3.30 -24.54 -14.28
C GLY A 81 -1.88 -24.39 -14.83
N ILE A 82 -1.68 -23.77 -16.01
CA ILE A 82 -0.34 -23.46 -16.54
C ILE A 82 0.18 -22.10 -16.04
N VAL A 83 -0.72 -21.15 -15.78
CA VAL A 83 -0.35 -19.79 -15.43
C VAL A 83 0.18 -19.73 -13.99
N GLN A 84 1.46 -19.46 -13.84
CA GLN A 84 2.08 -19.13 -12.57
C GLN A 84 2.00 -17.62 -12.34
N ALA A 85 1.26 -17.19 -11.31
CA ALA A 85 0.98 -15.78 -11.06
C ALA A 85 2.16 -15.00 -10.44
N ARG A 86 3.14 -15.68 -9.85
CA ARG A 86 4.26 -15.09 -9.11
C ARG A 86 5.57 -15.77 -9.45
N SER A 87 6.66 -15.04 -9.36
CA SER A 87 8.02 -15.57 -9.45
C SER A 87 8.70 -15.49 -8.09
N ASP A 88 9.96 -15.90 -8.02
CA ASP A 88 10.83 -15.74 -6.87
C ASP A 88 12.26 -15.36 -7.29
N LEU A 89 13.11 -15.10 -6.31
CA LEU A 89 14.54 -14.83 -6.47
C LEU A 89 15.39 -16.02 -6.00
N GLU A 90 14.83 -17.22 -5.89
CA GLU A 90 15.61 -18.38 -5.45
C GLU A 90 16.59 -18.82 -6.53
N LEU A 91 17.88 -18.87 -6.21
CA LEU A 91 18.90 -19.44 -7.07
C LEU A 91 18.71 -20.96 -7.18
N ARG A 92 18.51 -21.46 -8.40
CA ARG A 92 18.30 -22.89 -8.69
C ARG A 92 19.54 -23.48 -9.38
N PRO A 93 20.10 -24.60 -8.91
CA PRO A 93 21.20 -25.27 -9.59
C PRO A 93 20.78 -25.77 -10.98
N LEU A 94 21.68 -25.65 -11.97
CA LEU A 94 21.41 -25.99 -13.38
C LEU A 94 21.07 -27.48 -13.61
N TRP A 95 21.53 -28.37 -12.73
CA TRP A 95 21.33 -29.83 -12.85
C TRP A 95 20.47 -30.42 -11.73
N SER A 96 19.68 -29.59 -11.05
CA SER A 96 18.80 -30.06 -9.98
C SER A 96 17.61 -30.85 -10.55
N THR A 97 17.49 -32.12 -10.21
CA THR A 97 16.34 -32.96 -10.56
C THR A 97 15.10 -32.56 -9.75
N SER A 98 13.91 -32.82 -10.28
CA SER A 98 12.63 -32.46 -9.67
C SER A 98 12.41 -33.02 -8.25
N SER A 99 13.14 -34.07 -7.86
CA SER A 99 13.06 -34.76 -6.57
C SER A 99 13.86 -34.11 -5.44
N SER A 100 14.84 -33.24 -5.74
CA SER A 100 15.61 -32.47 -4.74
C SER A 100 14.96 -31.13 -4.41
N ARG A 101 13.82 -30.81 -5.04
CA ARG A 101 12.98 -29.67 -4.63
C ARG A 101 12.54 -29.94 -3.20
N LYS A 102 13.18 -29.26 -2.23
CA LYS A 102 12.60 -29.11 -0.89
C LYS A 102 11.14 -28.73 -1.11
N LYS A 103 10.22 -29.52 -0.54
CA LYS A 103 8.79 -29.17 -0.48
C LYS A 103 8.75 -27.69 -0.14
N PHE A 104 8.10 -26.89 -0.97
CA PHE A 104 7.90 -25.45 -0.79
C PHE A 104 7.39 -25.21 0.63
N GLY A 105 8.33 -25.10 1.56
CA GLY A 105 8.09 -24.97 2.97
C GLY A 105 7.58 -23.56 3.17
N VAL A 106 6.56 -23.44 4.02
CA VAL A 106 5.93 -22.20 4.44
C VAL A 106 6.93 -21.03 4.33
N TYR A 107 6.69 -20.13 3.36
CA TYR A 107 7.52 -18.97 3.06
C TYR A 107 7.44 -17.90 4.17
N SER A 108 7.63 -18.32 5.42
CA SER A 108 7.64 -17.45 6.58
C SER A 108 9.07 -17.08 6.95
N ASN A 109 9.29 -15.83 7.33
CA ASN A 109 10.54 -15.28 7.87
C ASN A 109 11.67 -15.14 6.85
N ARG A 110 11.36 -14.89 5.57
CA ARG A 110 12.38 -14.52 4.59
C ARG A 110 12.48 -13.01 4.46
N ASN A 111 13.70 -12.50 4.43
CA ASN A 111 13.95 -11.08 4.25
C ASN A 111 14.95 -10.88 3.10
N LEU A 112 14.82 -9.74 2.45
CA LEU A 112 15.64 -9.36 1.32
C LEU A 112 16.48 -8.14 1.67
N LEU A 113 17.77 -8.19 1.37
CA LEU A 113 18.69 -7.06 1.37
C LEU A 113 19.07 -6.74 -0.08
N ALA A 114 18.76 -5.53 -0.52
CA ALA A 114 19.11 -5.01 -1.83
C ALA A 114 19.95 -3.74 -1.66
N ILE A 115 21.15 -3.73 -2.26
CA ILE A 115 22.13 -2.64 -2.12
C ILE A 115 22.60 -2.21 -3.51
N PRO A 116 22.49 -0.92 -3.90
CA PRO A 116 23.26 -0.39 -5.02
C PRO A 116 24.72 -0.34 -4.61
N ALA A 117 25.56 -1.07 -5.34
CA ALA A 117 26.93 -1.32 -4.94
C ALA A 117 27.89 -0.97 -6.08
N GLY A 118 28.95 -0.25 -5.75
CA GLY A 118 30.11 -0.02 -6.59
C GLY A 118 31.36 -0.55 -5.93
N ILE A 119 32.35 -0.88 -6.74
CA ILE A 119 33.58 -1.54 -6.31
C ILE A 119 34.38 -0.71 -5.29
N LYS A 120 34.21 0.62 -5.33
CA LYS A 120 34.84 1.55 -4.38
C LYS A 120 34.33 1.41 -2.95
N GLN A 121 33.09 0.93 -2.75
CA GLN A 121 32.49 0.71 -1.43
C GLN A 121 32.45 -0.77 -1.04
N LYS A 122 33.23 -1.63 -1.71
CA LYS A 122 33.22 -3.08 -1.51
C LYS A 122 33.42 -3.49 -0.05
N ASP A 123 34.35 -2.85 0.66
CA ASP A 123 34.65 -3.19 2.06
C ASP A 123 33.48 -2.84 2.98
N ASN A 124 32.80 -1.70 2.73
CA ASN A 124 31.63 -1.32 3.51
C ASN A 124 30.44 -2.23 3.22
N VAL A 125 30.21 -2.59 1.95
CA VAL A 125 29.18 -3.56 1.57
C VAL A 125 29.48 -4.95 2.16
N ASP A 126 30.73 -5.38 2.23
CA ASP A 126 31.12 -6.63 2.92
C ASP A 126 30.76 -6.57 4.41
N ALA A 127 31.06 -5.46 5.09
CA ALA A 127 30.69 -5.25 6.48
C ALA A 127 29.17 -5.31 6.69
N ILE A 128 28.39 -4.67 5.81
CA ILE A 128 26.93 -4.74 5.81
C ILE A 128 26.49 -6.19 5.64
N VAL A 129 26.83 -6.85 4.53
CA VAL A 129 26.33 -8.18 4.21
C VAL A 129 26.66 -9.20 5.30
N ARG A 130 27.87 -9.17 5.86
CA ARG A 130 28.28 -10.06 6.96
C ARG A 130 27.37 -9.98 8.18
N LYS A 131 26.76 -8.82 8.48
CA LYS A 131 25.78 -8.67 9.56
C LYS A 131 24.48 -9.42 9.27
N PHE A 132 24.07 -9.51 8.02
CA PHE A 132 22.79 -10.09 7.60
C PHE A 132 22.85 -11.60 7.30
N LEU A 133 24.03 -12.14 6.97
CA LEU A 133 24.20 -13.58 6.67
C LEU A 133 23.67 -14.52 7.78
N PRO A 134 23.90 -14.26 9.09
CA PRO A 134 23.39 -15.12 10.16
C PRO A 134 21.85 -15.18 10.24
N GLU A 135 21.16 -14.17 9.71
CA GLU A 135 19.69 -14.08 9.72
C GLU A 135 19.04 -14.63 8.44
N ASN A 136 19.82 -15.33 7.60
CA ASN A 136 19.35 -16.01 6.38
C ASN A 136 18.65 -15.07 5.37
N PHE A 137 19.21 -13.88 5.19
CA PHE A 137 18.73 -12.93 4.18
C PHE A 137 19.12 -13.38 2.77
N THR A 138 18.22 -13.13 1.81
CA THR A 138 18.63 -13.07 0.39
C THR A 138 19.33 -11.74 0.16
N VAL A 139 20.46 -11.76 -0.55
CA VAL A 139 21.24 -10.55 -0.86
C VAL A 139 21.21 -10.32 -2.36
N ILE A 140 20.90 -9.09 -2.76
CA ILE A 140 21.01 -8.61 -4.13
C ILE A 140 21.94 -7.40 -4.15
N LEU A 141 22.91 -7.43 -5.05
CA LEU A 141 23.77 -6.29 -5.36
C LEU A 141 23.38 -5.71 -6.71
N PHE A 142 23.07 -4.43 -6.73
CA PHE A 142 22.84 -3.66 -7.95
C PHE A 142 24.12 -2.92 -8.35
N HIS A 143 24.87 -3.50 -9.29
CA HIS A 143 26.16 -2.98 -9.76
C HIS A 143 25.92 -1.83 -10.73
N TYR A 144 25.99 -0.60 -10.21
CA TYR A 144 25.82 0.60 -11.02
C TYR A 144 27.09 0.98 -11.79
N ASP A 145 28.25 0.40 -11.45
CA ASP A 145 29.51 0.55 -12.18
C ASP A 145 29.74 -0.58 -13.22
N GLY A 146 29.02 -1.69 -13.08
CA GLY A 146 29.13 -2.87 -13.94
C GLY A 146 30.19 -3.89 -13.52
N ASP A 147 30.93 -3.65 -12.43
CA ASP A 147 32.12 -4.43 -12.05
C ASP A 147 31.79 -5.70 -11.24
N VAL A 148 30.96 -6.60 -11.78
CA VAL A 148 30.50 -7.81 -11.08
C VAL A 148 31.64 -8.75 -10.67
N ASN A 149 32.64 -8.93 -11.54
CA ASN A 149 33.70 -9.92 -11.32
C ASN A 149 34.61 -9.59 -10.14
N ALA A 150 34.78 -8.30 -9.82
CA ALA A 150 35.63 -7.85 -8.73
C ALA A 150 35.08 -8.25 -7.34
N TRP A 151 33.81 -8.67 -7.26
CA TRP A 151 33.17 -9.15 -6.03
C TRP A 151 33.40 -10.64 -5.77
N ARG A 152 33.97 -11.41 -6.70
CA ARG A 152 34.13 -12.88 -6.57
C ARG A 152 35.01 -13.32 -5.40
N GLY A 153 35.88 -12.43 -4.89
CA GLY A 153 36.77 -12.73 -3.77
C GLY A 153 36.09 -12.78 -2.39
N LEU A 154 34.80 -12.46 -2.30
CA LEU A 154 34.04 -12.55 -1.03
C LEU A 154 33.29 -13.89 -0.98
N ASP A 155 33.42 -14.62 0.13
CA ASP A 155 32.89 -15.99 0.27
C ASP A 155 31.37 -16.11 0.11
N TRP A 156 30.63 -15.02 0.37
CA TRP A 156 29.18 -14.96 0.24
C TRP A 156 28.71 -14.51 -1.15
N SER A 157 29.62 -13.98 -1.98
CA SER A 157 29.30 -13.36 -3.28
C SER A 157 28.62 -14.35 -4.23
N ASN A 158 29.08 -15.60 -4.27
CA ASN A 158 28.47 -16.65 -5.09
C ASN A 158 27.03 -17.05 -4.67
N LYS A 159 26.58 -16.66 -3.46
CA LYS A 159 25.22 -16.88 -2.96
C LYS A 159 24.34 -15.65 -3.11
N ALA A 160 24.92 -14.50 -3.45
CA ALA A 160 24.19 -13.27 -3.72
C ALA A 160 23.74 -13.23 -5.19
N ILE A 161 22.73 -12.41 -5.45
CA ILE A 161 22.25 -12.13 -6.81
C ILE A 161 22.93 -10.85 -7.27
N HIS A 162 23.57 -10.89 -8.43
CA HIS A 162 24.26 -9.74 -9.00
C HIS A 162 23.48 -9.27 -10.23
N ILE A 163 23.07 -8.01 -10.23
CA ILE A 163 22.40 -7.36 -11.36
C ILE A 163 23.21 -6.13 -11.72
N ALA A 164 23.66 -6.04 -12.97
CA ALA A 164 24.50 -4.94 -13.42
C ALA A 164 23.78 -4.09 -14.47
N ALA A 165 23.80 -2.78 -14.27
CA ALA A 165 23.37 -1.79 -15.25
C ALA A 165 24.12 -0.48 -14.99
N GLN A 166 25.01 -0.11 -15.93
CA GLN A 166 25.91 1.02 -15.73
C GLN A 166 25.14 2.35 -15.62
N ASN A 167 25.61 3.20 -14.69
CA ASN A 167 25.09 4.55 -14.44
C ASN A 167 23.58 4.58 -14.12
N GLN A 168 23.06 3.52 -13.49
CA GLN A 168 21.68 3.45 -13.01
C GLN A 168 21.61 3.63 -11.50
N THR A 169 20.53 4.24 -11.03
CA THR A 169 20.35 4.56 -9.61
C THR A 169 19.65 3.43 -8.85
N LYS A 170 19.72 3.49 -7.52
CA LYS A 170 19.00 2.61 -6.60
C LYS A 170 17.53 2.38 -6.98
N TRP A 171 16.80 3.47 -7.21
CA TRP A 171 15.37 3.43 -7.52
C TRP A 171 15.09 2.89 -8.92
N TRP A 172 15.99 3.11 -9.87
CA TRP A 172 15.88 2.53 -11.21
C TRP A 172 15.95 1.00 -11.16
N PHE A 173 16.90 0.45 -10.40
CA PHE A 173 17.03 -0.99 -10.18
C PHE A 173 15.82 -1.54 -9.44
N ALA A 174 15.47 -0.92 -8.31
CA ALA A 174 14.34 -1.37 -7.50
C ALA A 174 13.03 -1.41 -8.30
N LYS A 175 12.78 -0.40 -9.15
CA LYS A 175 11.60 -0.37 -10.02
C LYS A 175 11.54 -1.55 -11.00
N ARG A 176 12.68 -2.02 -11.51
CA ARG A 176 12.75 -3.04 -12.57
C ARG A 176 12.90 -4.46 -12.05
N PHE A 177 13.65 -4.65 -10.97
CA PHE A 177 14.03 -5.98 -10.49
C PHE A 177 13.35 -6.40 -9.20
N LEU A 178 12.75 -5.46 -8.45
CA LEU A 178 11.99 -5.76 -7.24
C LEU A 178 10.48 -5.65 -7.48
N HIS A 179 9.98 -6.23 -8.57
CA HIS A 179 8.54 -6.24 -8.85
C HIS A 179 7.76 -6.94 -7.72
N PRO A 180 6.59 -6.44 -7.27
CA PRO A 180 5.87 -7.01 -6.12
C PRO A 180 5.58 -8.51 -6.24
N ASP A 181 5.29 -9.00 -7.46
CA ASP A 181 5.05 -10.44 -7.70
C ASP A 181 6.33 -11.30 -7.63
N VAL A 182 7.51 -10.71 -7.81
CA VAL A 182 8.83 -11.38 -7.71
C VAL A 182 9.29 -11.44 -6.26
N VAL A 183 9.10 -10.35 -5.50
CA VAL A 183 9.54 -10.25 -4.10
C VAL A 183 8.44 -10.62 -3.10
N SER A 184 7.33 -11.18 -3.58
CA SER A 184 6.15 -11.52 -2.77
C SER A 184 6.40 -12.58 -1.68
N ASN A 185 7.55 -13.28 -1.72
CA ASN A 185 7.94 -14.29 -0.74
C ASN A 185 8.76 -13.71 0.43
N TYR A 186 9.07 -12.42 0.40
CA TYR A 186 9.82 -11.72 1.45
C TYR A 186 8.88 -10.94 2.36
N ASP A 187 9.10 -11.03 3.67
CA ASP A 187 8.34 -10.30 4.68
C ASP A 187 8.78 -8.84 4.75
N TYR A 188 10.11 -8.64 4.74
CA TYR A 188 10.73 -7.32 4.72
C TYR A 188 11.77 -7.20 3.60
N ILE A 189 11.80 -6.03 2.99
CA ILE A 189 12.72 -5.65 1.92
C ILE A 189 13.52 -4.44 2.40
N PHE A 190 14.82 -4.64 2.55
CA PHE A 190 15.81 -3.62 2.91
C PHE A 190 16.39 -3.10 1.60
N LEU A 191 16.21 -1.81 1.34
CA LEU A 191 16.74 -1.15 0.14
C LEU A 191 17.73 -0.08 0.59
N TRP A 192 18.95 -0.49 0.90
CA TRP A 192 19.94 0.32 1.62
C TRP A 192 21.00 0.86 0.69
N ASP A 193 21.56 2.02 1.01
CA ASP A 193 22.78 2.54 0.37
C ASP A 193 24.02 1.78 0.87
N GLU A 194 25.08 1.83 0.06
CA GLU A 194 26.33 1.10 0.25
C GLU A 194 27.31 1.73 1.23
N ASP A 195 27.09 2.96 1.67
CA ASP A 195 27.97 3.79 2.51
C ASP A 195 27.52 3.86 3.98
N LEU A 196 26.56 3.01 4.37
CA LEU A 196 26.05 2.95 5.75
C LEU A 196 27.02 2.22 6.69
N GLY A 197 27.36 2.85 7.81
CA GLY A 197 28.07 2.21 8.93
C GLY A 197 27.15 1.27 9.73
N VAL A 198 27.62 0.07 10.04
CA VAL A 198 26.82 -1.01 10.65
C VAL A 198 27.43 -1.61 11.93
N GLU A 199 28.41 -0.93 12.53
CA GLU A 199 29.16 -1.42 13.70
C GLU A 199 28.20 -1.81 14.83
N ASN A 200 27.28 -0.90 15.14
CA ASN A 200 26.29 -1.02 16.21
C ASN A 200 24.94 -1.58 15.75
N PHE A 201 24.81 -1.99 14.49
CA PHE A 201 23.58 -2.51 13.93
C PHE A 201 23.46 -4.03 14.14
N ASP A 202 22.25 -4.47 14.51
CA ASP A 202 21.86 -5.87 14.67
C ASP A 202 20.54 -6.10 13.90
N PRO A 203 20.56 -6.85 12.79
CA PRO A 203 19.38 -7.07 11.96
C PRO A 203 18.28 -7.88 12.65
N ARG A 204 18.64 -8.81 13.55
CA ARG A 204 17.67 -9.63 14.29
C ARG A 204 16.88 -8.76 15.23
N ARG A 205 17.60 -8.00 16.08
CA ARG A 205 16.99 -7.08 17.04
C ARG A 205 16.17 -6.01 16.33
N TYR A 206 16.65 -5.49 15.20
CA TYR A 206 15.90 -4.54 14.40
C TYR A 206 14.56 -5.13 13.93
N LEU A 207 14.57 -6.33 13.34
CA LEU A 207 13.35 -6.99 12.88
C LEU A 207 12.38 -7.33 14.00
N GLU A 208 12.86 -7.72 15.18
CA GLU A 208 12.01 -7.92 16.37
C GLU A 208 11.25 -6.64 16.72
N ILE A 209 11.92 -5.49 16.71
CA ILE A 209 11.29 -4.18 16.95
C ILE A 209 10.25 -3.91 15.88
N VAL A 210 10.63 -3.98 14.60
CA VAL A 210 9.74 -3.71 13.46
C VAL A 210 8.47 -4.57 13.49
N LYS A 211 8.62 -5.87 13.75
CA LYS A 211 7.50 -6.81 13.86
C LYS A 211 6.63 -6.51 15.09
N SER A 212 7.24 -6.27 16.25
CA SER A 212 6.51 -6.01 17.51
C SER A 212 5.68 -4.73 17.45
N GLU A 213 6.19 -3.69 16.79
CA GLU A 213 5.53 -2.39 16.69
C GLU A 213 4.60 -2.28 15.47
N GLY A 214 4.63 -3.27 14.58
CA GLY A 214 3.84 -3.30 13.35
C GLY A 214 4.24 -2.21 12.36
N PHE A 215 5.53 -1.92 12.23
CA PHE A 215 6.02 -0.94 11.25
C PHE A 215 5.95 -1.52 9.83
N GLU A 216 5.21 -0.84 8.96
CA GLU A 216 5.11 -1.15 7.53
C GLU A 216 6.27 -0.54 6.74
N ILE A 217 6.76 0.63 7.16
CA ILE A 217 7.95 1.29 6.62
C ILE A 217 8.76 1.80 7.80
N SER A 218 10.05 1.51 7.81
CA SER A 218 10.97 1.89 8.89
C SER A 218 12.39 2.08 8.37
N GLN A 219 13.25 2.64 9.21
CA GLN A 219 14.70 2.62 9.03
C GLN A 219 15.38 2.49 10.39
N PRO A 220 16.63 1.97 10.46
CA PRO A 220 17.45 2.10 11.65
C PRO A 220 17.74 3.56 11.95
N ALA A 221 17.96 3.89 13.23
CA ALA A 221 18.38 5.23 13.62
C ALA A 221 19.89 5.40 13.43
N LEU A 222 20.31 6.56 12.96
CA LEU A 222 21.71 6.94 12.76
C LEU A 222 22.41 7.24 14.09
N ASP A 223 23.73 7.00 14.12
CA ASP A 223 24.57 7.44 15.22
C ASP A 223 24.58 8.98 15.29
N PRO A 224 24.33 9.60 16.47
CA PRO A 224 24.37 11.05 16.63
C PRO A 224 25.71 11.70 16.25
N ASN A 225 26.80 10.93 16.23
CA ASN A 225 28.13 11.40 15.86
C ASN A 225 28.46 11.20 14.37
N SER A 226 27.51 10.71 13.57
CA SER A 226 27.70 10.60 12.11
C SER A 226 27.85 11.99 11.48
N THR A 227 28.74 12.10 10.50
CA THR A 227 29.02 13.36 9.77
C THR A 227 27.92 13.70 8.76
N GLU A 228 27.14 12.72 8.31
CA GLU A 228 26.15 12.84 7.24
C GLU A 228 24.73 12.63 7.78
N ILE A 229 24.24 13.60 8.56
CA ILE A 229 22.88 13.59 9.09
C ILE A 229 22.08 14.70 8.45
N HIS A 230 21.19 14.35 7.51
CA HIS A 230 20.36 15.32 6.81
C HIS A 230 19.10 15.70 7.59
N HIS A 231 18.53 14.77 8.36
CA HIS A 231 17.28 14.97 9.08
C HIS A 231 17.40 14.54 10.53
N LYS A 232 17.14 15.45 11.48
CA LYS A 232 17.17 15.11 12.92
C LYS A 232 16.22 13.97 13.31
N PHE A 233 15.18 13.74 12.50
CA PHE A 233 14.28 12.61 12.68
C PHE A 233 15.01 11.27 12.58
N THR A 234 16.15 11.15 11.89
CA THR A 234 16.85 9.87 11.75
C THR A 234 17.83 9.58 12.89
N ILE A 235 18.12 10.57 13.74
CA ILE A 235 19.07 10.45 14.84
C ILE A 235 18.56 9.51 15.94
N ARG A 236 19.44 8.65 16.44
CA ARG A 236 19.14 7.77 17.56
C ARG A 236 18.85 8.53 18.85
N ALA A 237 17.64 8.37 19.37
CA ALA A 237 17.28 8.79 20.72
C ALA A 237 17.71 7.72 21.75
N ARG A 238 18.73 8.02 22.57
CA ARG A 238 19.31 7.05 23.54
C ARG A 238 18.30 6.48 24.54
N THR A 239 17.24 7.22 24.86
CA THR A 239 16.22 6.83 25.85
C THR A 239 15.01 6.12 25.24
N LYS A 240 14.95 5.94 23.92
CA LYS A 240 13.80 5.38 23.22
C LYS A 240 14.19 4.16 22.39
N LYS A 241 13.30 3.17 22.34
CA LYS A 241 13.41 2.01 21.44
C LYS A 241 13.18 2.40 19.98
N PHE A 242 12.26 3.33 19.75
CA PHE A 242 11.92 3.92 18.46
C PHE A 242 11.28 5.30 18.68
N HIS A 243 11.13 6.09 17.62
CA HIS A 243 10.35 7.32 17.62
C HIS A 243 9.56 7.44 16.32
N ARG A 244 8.31 7.88 16.43
CA ARG A 244 7.41 8.12 15.27
C ARG A 244 7.33 9.60 14.89
N ARG A 245 7.95 10.44 15.71
CA ARG A 245 7.79 11.89 15.73
C ARG A 245 9.08 12.51 16.27
N VAL A 246 9.47 13.65 15.69
CA VAL A 246 10.48 14.55 16.24
C VAL A 246 9.84 15.89 16.61
N TYR A 247 10.41 16.53 17.63
CA TYR A 247 10.12 17.92 17.97
C TYR A 247 11.38 18.71 17.72
N ASP A 248 11.28 19.74 16.88
CA ASP A 248 12.41 20.58 16.57
C ASP A 248 11.94 22.02 16.39
N LEU A 249 12.41 22.88 17.29
CA LEU A 249 12.15 24.31 17.26
C LEU A 249 13.28 25.07 16.53
N ARG A 250 14.40 24.38 16.20
CA ARG A 250 15.60 24.98 15.60
C ARG A 250 16.01 24.23 14.34
N GLY A 251 15.56 24.72 13.18
CA GLY A 251 15.87 24.20 11.84
C GLY A 251 15.06 24.92 10.76
N SER A 252 15.22 24.53 9.50
CA SER A 252 14.43 25.07 8.36
C SER A 252 12.96 24.63 8.43
N VAL A 253 12.67 23.47 9.02
CA VAL A 253 11.30 22.98 9.28
C VAL A 253 11.07 22.89 10.78
N LYS A 254 10.08 23.65 11.28
CA LYS A 254 9.68 23.64 12.69
C LYS A 254 8.67 22.52 12.94
N CYS A 255 9.04 21.54 13.76
CA CYS A 255 8.17 20.43 14.13
C CYS A 255 7.52 20.71 15.50
N THR A 256 6.24 21.06 15.47
CA THR A 256 5.40 21.33 16.64
C THR A 256 4.39 20.20 16.85
N ASN A 257 3.53 20.32 17.87
CA ASN A 257 2.45 19.36 18.10
C ASN A 257 1.44 19.27 16.94
N THR A 258 1.26 20.35 16.17
CA THR A 258 0.34 20.39 15.02
C THR A 258 0.97 19.90 13.72
N SER A 259 2.28 19.66 13.69
CA SER A 259 2.98 19.16 12.50
C SER A 259 2.75 17.65 12.36
N GLU A 260 1.90 17.23 11.42
CA GLU A 260 1.58 15.82 11.17
C GLU A 260 2.29 15.24 9.93
N GLY A 261 2.83 16.07 9.05
CA GLY A 261 3.55 15.63 7.85
C GLY A 261 5.04 15.30 8.07
N PRO A 262 5.68 14.68 7.08
CA PRO A 262 7.14 14.57 7.05
C PRO A 262 7.79 15.96 6.89
N PRO A 263 9.01 16.18 7.41
CA PRO A 263 9.86 15.22 8.14
C PRO A 263 9.50 15.08 9.63
N CYS A 264 8.43 15.72 10.11
CA CYS A 264 8.11 15.77 11.54
C CYS A 264 7.51 14.47 12.08
N THR A 265 6.67 13.79 11.28
CA THR A 265 6.14 12.46 11.57
C THR A 265 6.14 11.60 10.32
N GLY A 266 6.10 10.27 10.49
CA GLY A 266 5.93 9.33 9.39
C GLY A 266 7.03 9.39 8.31
N PHE A 267 8.24 9.80 8.69
CA PHE A 267 9.36 10.02 7.79
C PHE A 267 10.35 8.85 7.83
N VAL A 268 10.75 8.37 6.67
CA VAL A 268 11.84 7.41 6.49
C VAL A 268 12.71 7.94 5.38
N GLU A 269 13.98 8.16 5.70
CA GLU A 269 14.94 8.71 4.77
C GLU A 269 15.28 7.68 3.68
N GLY A 270 15.60 8.19 2.49
CA GLY A 270 15.85 7.37 1.33
C GLY A 270 17.05 6.44 1.47
N MET A 271 17.98 6.68 2.40
CA MET A 271 19.26 5.94 2.49
C MET A 271 19.12 4.51 3.01
N ALA A 272 18.29 4.27 4.03
CA ALA A 272 18.18 2.97 4.71
C ALA A 272 16.73 2.49 4.90
N PRO A 273 15.81 2.67 3.91
CA PRO A 273 14.42 2.27 4.07
C PRO A 273 14.28 0.75 4.12
N VAL A 274 13.35 0.32 4.97
CA VAL A 274 12.90 -1.06 5.11
C VAL A 274 11.39 -1.06 4.92
N PHE A 275 10.92 -1.90 4.01
CA PHE A 275 9.51 -2.02 3.65
C PHE A 275 9.00 -3.39 4.05
N SER A 276 7.81 -3.45 4.62
CA SER A 276 7.02 -4.67 4.62
C SER A 276 6.61 -5.03 3.19
N ARG A 277 6.21 -6.28 2.97
CA ARG A 277 5.63 -6.74 1.70
C ARG A 277 4.47 -5.86 1.21
N SER A 278 3.56 -5.48 2.11
CA SER A 278 2.41 -4.62 1.82
C SER A 278 2.81 -3.20 1.45
N ALA A 279 3.74 -2.61 2.20
CA ALA A 279 4.23 -1.27 1.92
C ALA A 279 5.01 -1.22 0.62
N TRP A 280 5.83 -2.24 0.34
CA TRP A 280 6.59 -2.31 -0.91
C TRP A 280 5.68 -2.40 -2.13
N TYR A 281 4.58 -3.17 -2.05
CA TYR A 281 3.59 -3.18 -3.13
C TYR A 281 3.10 -1.77 -3.46
N CYS A 282 2.77 -0.95 -2.46
CA CYS A 282 2.37 0.44 -2.67
C CYS A 282 3.53 1.30 -3.18
N ALA A 283 4.69 1.25 -2.52
CA ALA A 283 5.85 2.07 -2.84
C ALA A 283 6.36 1.80 -4.27
N TRP A 284 6.35 0.55 -4.71
CA TRP A 284 6.73 0.18 -6.07
C TRP A 284 5.85 0.83 -7.14
N HIS A 285 4.55 0.96 -6.88
CA HIS A 285 3.61 1.64 -7.78
C HIS A 285 3.72 3.18 -7.68
N LEU A 286 4.14 3.68 -6.53
CA LEU A 286 4.43 5.10 -6.32
C LEU A 286 5.68 5.56 -7.10
N ILE A 287 6.70 4.70 -7.20
CA ILE A 287 7.92 4.96 -7.99
C ILE A 287 7.57 5.04 -9.48
N GLN A 288 7.87 6.18 -10.10
CA GLN A 288 7.68 6.38 -11.53
C GLN A 288 8.85 5.82 -12.34
N ASN A 289 8.61 5.47 -13.61
CA ASN A 289 9.62 4.83 -14.48
C ASN A 289 10.76 5.77 -14.89
N ASP A 290 10.48 7.08 -14.91
CA ASP A 290 11.37 8.20 -15.22
C ASP A 290 12.06 8.78 -13.98
N LEU A 291 11.79 8.24 -12.79
CA LEU A 291 12.40 8.68 -11.54
C LEU A 291 13.89 8.29 -11.52
N VAL A 292 14.76 9.25 -11.85
CA VAL A 292 16.21 9.00 -11.91
C VAL A 292 16.80 8.91 -10.51
N HIS A 293 16.69 9.90 -9.63
CA HIS A 293 17.44 9.92 -8.36
C HIS A 293 16.58 9.70 -7.10
N GLY A 294 15.25 9.71 -7.21
CA GLY A 294 14.34 9.44 -6.10
C GLY A 294 14.32 10.48 -4.98
N TRP A 295 14.83 11.70 -5.24
CA TRP A 295 14.75 12.80 -4.28
C TRP A 295 13.28 13.18 -4.02
N GLY A 296 12.94 13.41 -2.75
CA GLY A 296 11.58 13.69 -2.32
C GLY A 296 10.66 12.46 -2.27
N MET A 297 11.18 11.26 -2.58
CA MET A 297 10.40 10.02 -2.42
C MET A 297 10.12 9.73 -0.95
N ASP A 298 11.10 9.98 -0.09
CA ASP A 298 11.03 9.96 1.38
C ASP A 298 9.85 10.76 1.96
N MET A 299 9.50 11.89 1.32
CA MET A 299 8.33 12.70 1.68
C MET A 299 6.98 12.06 1.27
N LYS A 300 6.99 11.05 0.40
CA LYS A 300 5.79 10.38 -0.12
C LYS A 300 5.64 8.95 0.40
N LEU A 301 6.70 8.33 0.94
CA LEU A 301 6.63 6.96 1.47
C LEU A 301 5.53 6.78 2.52
N GLY A 302 5.22 7.84 3.30
CA GLY A 302 4.15 7.83 4.29
C GLY A 302 2.77 7.41 3.76
N TYR A 303 2.45 7.67 2.48
CA TYR A 303 1.20 7.20 1.86
C TYR A 303 1.08 5.67 1.86
N CYS A 304 2.21 4.98 1.81
CA CYS A 304 2.29 3.52 1.78
C CYS A 304 2.44 2.87 3.16
N ALA A 305 2.58 3.67 4.22
CA ALA A 305 2.61 3.17 5.60
C ALA A 305 1.21 2.97 6.21
N GLN A 306 0.15 3.53 5.58
CA GLN A 306 -1.22 3.56 6.11
C GLN A 306 -2.09 2.34 5.73
N VAL A 307 -1.51 1.30 5.12
CA VAL A 307 -2.25 0.20 4.48
C VAL A 307 -3.11 -0.62 5.46
N ARG A 308 -2.95 -0.44 6.78
CA ARG A 308 -3.88 -0.99 7.79
C ARG A 308 -5.27 -0.35 7.83
N LEU A 309 -5.42 0.94 7.50
CA LEU A 309 -6.71 1.64 7.67
C LEU A 309 -7.51 1.79 6.35
N LEU A 310 -6.85 2.16 5.25
CA LEU A 310 -7.57 2.52 4.03
C LEU A 310 -8.03 1.33 3.17
N ARG A 311 -7.46 0.14 3.34
CA ARG A 311 -7.89 -1.03 2.58
C ARG A 311 -9.25 -1.58 3.05
N CYS A 312 -9.63 -1.35 4.31
CA CYS A 312 -10.97 -1.67 4.79
C CYS A 312 -12.00 -0.58 4.43
N VAL A 313 -11.60 0.69 4.39
CA VAL A 313 -12.53 1.81 4.18
C VAL A 313 -12.75 2.10 2.70
N LEU A 314 -11.70 2.29 1.89
CA LEU A 314 -11.88 2.70 0.48
C LEU A 314 -12.47 1.60 -0.39
N ASP A 315 -12.06 0.35 -0.19
CA ASP A 315 -12.53 -0.77 -1.02
C ASP A 315 -14.01 -1.11 -0.71
N LYS A 316 -14.46 -0.86 0.53
CA LYS A 316 -15.88 -0.95 0.91
C LYS A 316 -16.66 0.31 0.53
N VAL A 317 -16.11 1.52 0.68
CA VAL A 317 -16.77 2.77 0.28
C VAL A 317 -16.94 2.88 -1.23
N TYR A 318 -16.01 2.39 -2.04
CA TYR A 318 -16.16 2.36 -3.51
C TYR A 318 -17.22 1.34 -3.96
N GLN A 319 -17.30 0.19 -3.29
CA GLN A 319 -18.39 -0.78 -3.50
C GLN A 319 -19.73 -0.24 -2.99
N LEU A 320 -19.74 0.48 -1.86
CA LEU A 320 -20.91 1.16 -1.31
C LEU A 320 -21.39 2.26 -2.26
N LEU A 321 -20.49 3.07 -2.83
CA LEU A 321 -20.80 4.12 -3.79
C LEU A 321 -21.37 3.55 -5.10
N ILE A 322 -20.90 2.39 -5.55
CA ILE A 322 -21.47 1.70 -6.72
C ILE A 322 -22.85 1.11 -6.38
N PHE A 323 -23.02 0.52 -5.21
CA PHE A 323 -24.30 -0.01 -4.73
C PHE A 323 -25.33 1.10 -4.51
N PHE A 324 -24.91 2.24 -3.95
CA PHE A 324 -25.72 3.43 -3.81
C PHE A 324 -25.98 4.12 -5.14
N ARG A 325 -25.07 4.11 -6.13
CA ARG A 325 -25.36 4.63 -7.49
C ARG A 325 -26.53 3.90 -8.17
N CYS A 326 -26.63 2.58 -8.00
CA CYS A 326 -27.76 1.80 -8.53
C CYS A 326 -29.05 2.00 -7.72
N THR A 327 -28.96 2.32 -6.44
CA THR A 327 -30.14 2.51 -5.57
C THR A 327 -30.65 3.97 -5.61
N PHE A 328 -29.76 4.95 -5.83
CA PHE A 328 -30.10 6.36 -5.94
C PHE A 328 -30.69 6.75 -7.29
N PHE A 329 -30.43 6.00 -8.38
CA PHE A 329 -31.05 6.31 -9.68
C PHE A 329 -32.58 6.17 -9.62
N PHE A 330 -33.11 5.28 -8.78
CA PHE A 330 -34.54 5.14 -8.54
C PHE A 330 -35.12 6.21 -7.59
N PHE A 331 -34.30 6.76 -6.69
CA PHE A 331 -34.74 7.79 -5.74
C PHE A 331 -34.59 9.22 -6.27
N PHE A 332 -33.64 9.47 -7.18
CA PHE A 332 -33.45 10.78 -7.81
C PHE A 332 -34.66 11.17 -8.68
N SER A 333 -35.23 10.23 -9.44
CA SER A 333 -36.49 10.48 -10.19
C SER A 333 -37.70 10.74 -9.28
N PHE A 334 -37.71 10.24 -8.04
CA PHE A 334 -38.80 10.51 -7.09
C PHE A 334 -38.68 11.89 -6.42
N PHE A 335 -37.45 12.38 -6.21
CA PHE A 335 -37.21 13.70 -5.59
C PHE A 335 -37.11 14.86 -6.59
N GLU A 336 -36.74 14.64 -7.85
CA GLU A 336 -36.89 15.66 -8.91
C GLU A 336 -38.36 16.00 -9.17
N SER A 337 -39.27 15.03 -9.01
CA SER A 337 -40.73 15.25 -9.01
C SER A 337 -41.21 16.18 -7.87
N LEU A 338 -40.38 16.45 -6.87
CA LEU A 338 -40.69 17.28 -5.70
C LEU A 338 -39.85 18.57 -5.64
N GLY A 339 -39.00 18.84 -6.64
CA GLY A 339 -38.31 20.13 -6.81
C GLY A 339 -37.19 20.46 -5.81
N ILE A 340 -36.56 19.46 -5.18
CA ILE A 340 -35.50 19.69 -4.17
C ILE A 340 -34.12 19.35 -4.76
N SER A 341 -33.27 20.37 -4.94
CA SER A 341 -31.87 20.23 -5.39
C SER A 341 -30.92 20.17 -4.19
N PHE A 342 -30.02 19.18 -4.15
CA PHE A 342 -28.94 19.10 -3.17
C PHE A 342 -27.58 19.29 -3.85
N ILE A 343 -26.78 20.23 -3.33
CA ILE A 343 -25.38 20.45 -3.67
C ILE A 343 -24.52 19.77 -2.61
N CYS A 344 -23.66 18.83 -3.00
CA CYS A 344 -22.68 18.22 -2.09
C CYS A 344 -21.28 18.80 -2.34
N TYR A 345 -20.69 19.40 -1.31
CA TYR A 345 -19.26 19.66 -1.23
C TYR A 345 -18.55 18.42 -0.67
N PHE A 346 -17.48 17.98 -1.33
CA PHE A 346 -16.54 16.99 -0.81
C PHE A 346 -15.38 17.71 -0.13
N LEU A 347 -15.03 17.29 1.09
CA LEU A 347 -13.78 17.61 1.80
C LEU A 347 -12.90 16.36 1.84
#